data_AF-A0A946TSQ8-F1
#
_entry.id   AF-A0A946TSQ8-F1
#
_cell.length_a   1.000
_cell.length_b   1.000
_cell.length_c   1.000
_cell.angle_alpha   90.00
_cell.angle_beta   90.00
_cell.angle_gamma   90.00
#
_symmetry.space_group_name_H-M   'P 1'
#
loop_
_entity.id
_entity.type
_entity.pdbx_description
1 polymer ?
#
loop_
_entity_poly.entity_id
_entity_poly.type
_entity_poly.pdbx_seq_one_letter_code
_entity_poly.pdbx_strand_id
1 'polypeptide(L)' 'RRFKNGAMTHSLIMRSKSGTIRYIEAEHNFERKTGFEPIDG' A
#
# COMPACT_ATOMS: atom_id res chain seq x y z
N ARG A 1 -2.80 8.53 1.26
CA ARG A 1 -2.89 9.47 2.41
C ARG A 1 -2.42 8.76 3.67
N ARG A 2 -1.53 9.35 4.48
CA ARG A 2 -1.21 8.84 5.83
C ARG A 2 -2.21 9.38 6.86
N PHE A 3 -2.50 8.61 7.90
CA PHE A 3 -3.36 9.00 9.02
C PHE A 3 -2.84 8.35 10.31
N LYS A 4 -3.44 8.70 11.46
CA LYS A 4 -3.00 8.15 12.75
C LYS A 4 -3.01 6.63 12.68
N ASN A 5 -1.84 6.02 12.90
CA ASN A 5 -1.61 4.58 12.95
C ASN A 5 -1.85 3.82 11.63
N GLY A 6 -1.88 4.51 10.49
CA GLY A 6 -2.06 3.85 9.20
C GLY A 6 -1.78 4.69 7.97
N ALA A 7 -1.98 4.07 6.81
CA ALA A 7 -1.89 4.73 5.53
C ALA A 7 -2.85 4.11 4.51
N MET A 8 -3.23 4.88 3.52
CA MET A 8 -3.94 4.41 2.33
C MET A 8 -3.11 4.69 1.08
N THR A 9 -2.99 3.67 0.23
CA THR A 9 -2.31 3.76 -1.07
C THR A 9 -3.23 3.32 -2.19
N HIS A 10 -3.11 3.98 -3.34
CA HIS A 10 -3.76 3.55 -4.58
C HIS A 10 -2.68 3.18 -5.58
N SER A 11 -2.80 2.01 -6.20
CA SER A 11 -1.85 1.53 -7.19
C SER A 11 -2.56 0.96 -8.42
N LEU A 12 -1.85 0.99 -9.55
CA LEU A 12 -2.28 0.40 -10.80
C LEU A 12 -1.34 -0.76 -11.14
N ILE A 13 -1.89 -1.94 -11.33
CA ILE A 13 -1.13 -3.13 -11.75
C ILE A 13 -1.58 -3.54 -13.15
N MET A 14 -0.62 -3.77 -14.03
CA MET A 14 -0.86 -4.22 -15.40
C MET A 14 0.03 -5.41 -15.73
N ARG A 15 -0.49 -6.36 -16.52
CA ARG A 15 0.28 -7.51 -17.00
C ARG A 15 0.00 -7.79 -18.47
N SER A 16 1.04 -7.67 -19.29
CA SER A 16 0.97 -7.83 -20.76
C SER A 16 0.43 -9.20 -21.18
N LYS A 17 1.00 -10.28 -20.66
CA LYS A 17 0.63 -11.65 -21.05
C LYS A 17 -0.82 -12.02 -20.74
N SER A 18 -1.45 -11.39 -19.73
CA SER A 18 -2.86 -11.63 -19.41
C SER A 18 -3.79 -10.49 -19.80
N GLY A 19 -3.26 -9.40 -20.38
CA GLY A 19 -4.02 -8.20 -20.72
C GLY A 19 -4.76 -7.55 -19.54
N THR A 20 -4.37 -7.87 -18.30
CA THR A 20 -5.16 -7.50 -17.12
C THR A 20 -4.72 -6.14 -16.59
N ILE A 21 -5.70 -5.33 -16.20
CA ILE A 21 -5.51 -4.05 -15.49
C ILE A 21 -6.27 -4.15 -14.17
N ARG A 22 -5.62 -3.74 -13.07
CA ARG A 22 -6.24 -3.69 -11.74
C ARG A 22 -5.90 -2.39 -11.04
N TYR A 23 -6.93 -1.72 -10.56
CA TYR A 23 -6.83 -0.63 -9.60
C TYR A 23 -6.92 -1.24 -8.20
N ILE A 24 -5.92 -0.98 -7.37
CA ILE A 24 -5.84 -1.51 -6.01
C ILE A 24 -5.82 -0.36 -5.03
N GLU A 25 -6.76 -0.37 -4.10
CA GLU A 25 -6.73 0.45 -2.90
C GLU A 25 -6.30 -0.45 -1.73
N ALA A 26 -5.32 0.01 -0.96
CA ALA A 26 -4.83 -0.72 0.20
C ALA A 26 -4.81 0.17 1.43
N GLU A 27 -5.47 -0.29 2.48
CA GLU A 27 -5.40 0.26 3.83
C GLU A 27 -4.34 -0.51 4.64
N HIS A 28 -3.35 0.23 5.14
CA HIS A 28 -2.22 -0.29 5.89
C HIS A 28 -2.42 0.02 7.37
N ASN A 29 -2.50 -1.01 8.21
CA ASN A 29 -2.55 -0.90 9.66
C ASN A 29 -1.14 -1.05 10.25
N PHE A 30 -0.67 -0.03 10.96
CA PHE A 30 0.68 0.00 11.53
C PHE A 30 0.75 -0.46 13.00
N GLU A 31 -0.39 -0.76 13.64
CA GLU A 31 -0.42 -1.21 15.03
C GLU A 31 -0.13 -2.71 15.16
N ARG A 32 -0.50 -3.51 14.15
CA ARG A 32 -0.41 -4.97 14.22
C ARG A 32 1.02 -5.51 14.03
N LYS A 33 1.93 -4.75 13.41
CA LYS A 33 3.34 -5.11 13.22
C LYS A 33 4.24 -3.93 13.60
N THR A 34 4.91 -4.02 14.75
CA THR A 34 5.66 -2.93 15.38
C THR A 34 7.11 -2.79 14.92
N GLY A 35 7.49 -3.40 13.79
CA GLY A 35 8.88 -3.46 13.31
C GLY A 35 9.16 -2.64 12.06
N PHE A 36 8.24 -1.75 11.67
CA PHE A 36 8.44 -0.87 10.52
C PHE A 36 8.94 0.48 11.02
N GLU A 37 10.24 0.67 11.05
CA GLU A 37 10.81 2.02 11.12
C GLU A 37 10.68 2.66 9.73
N PRO A 38 10.10 3.87 9.61
CA PRO A 38 10.16 4.61 8.35
C PRO A 38 11.63 4.85 8.00
N ILE A 39 12.09 4.27 6.89
CA ILE A 39 13.48 4.40 6.41
C ILE A 39 13.85 5.84 5.99
N ASP A 40 12.87 6.73 5.88
CA ASP A 40 13.06 8.12 5.48
C ASP A 40 13.18 9.02 6.72
N GLY A 41 14.33 8.94 7.39
CA GLY A 41 14.77 9.90 8.41
C GLY A 41 15.67 10.97 7.83
#